data_AF-A0A4Z1AC13-F1
#
_entry.id   AF-A0A4Z1AC13-F1
#
_cell.length_a   1.000
_cell.length_b   1.000
_cell.length_c   1.000
_cell.angle_alpha   90.00
_cell.angle_beta   90.00
_cell.angle_gamma   90.00
#
_symmetry.space_group_name_H-M   'P 1'
#
loop_
_entity.id
_entity.type
_entity.pdbx_description
1 polymer ?
#
loop_
_entity_poly.entity_id
_entity_poly.type
_entity_poly.pdbx_seq_one_letter_code
_entity_poly.pdbx_strand_id
1 'polypeptide(L)'
;MFPILLWIDSELFEILKQKHLDLALVIKMAILSLKVEGLEPGNFEKRESGHYERMELSRYDFFTLTLISREKEVDPNVLLSYAFTEALLEILRL
;
A
#
# COMPACT_ATOMS: atom_id res chain seq x y z
N MET A 1 11.98 12.66 5.35
CA MET A 1 11.25 11.40 5.13
C MET A 1 10.11 11.37 6.13
N PHE A 2 8.97 10.77 5.79
CA PHE A 2 7.74 10.84 6.59
C PHE A 2 7.26 9.43 6.93
N PRO A 3 6.96 9.13 8.21
CA PRO A 3 6.61 7.78 8.64
C PRO A 3 5.21 7.39 8.17
N ILE A 4 5.05 6.13 7.79
CA ILE A 4 3.77 5.49 7.48
C ILE A 4 3.80 4.07 8.06
N LEU A 5 2.62 3.56 8.42
CA LEU A 5 2.46 2.19 8.88
C LEU A 5 1.74 1.39 7.81
N LEU A 6 2.41 0.40 7.23
CA LEU A 6 1.82 -0.47 6.23
C LEU A 6 1.32 -1.75 6.90
N TRP A 7 0.07 -2.13 6.64
CA TRP A 7 -0.43 -3.45 6.99
C TRP A 7 -0.36 -4.37 5.76
N ILE A 8 0.16 -5.57 5.94
CA ILE A 8 0.32 -6.58 4.89
C ILE A 8 -0.31 -7.88 5.37
N ASP A 9 -1.18 -8.49 4.58
CA ASP A 9 -1.70 -9.82 4.87
C ASP A 9 -0.57 -10.85 5.04
N SER A 10 -0.69 -11.78 5.97
CA SER A 10 0.37 -12.75 6.29
C SER A 10 0.78 -13.62 5.10
N GLU A 11 -0.14 -14.01 4.23
CA GLU A 11 0.17 -14.79 3.03
C GLU A 11 1.01 -13.96 2.05
N LEU A 12 0.59 -12.71 1.83
CA LEU A 12 1.31 -11.77 0.97
C LEU A 12 2.69 -11.43 1.50
N PHE A 13 2.82 -11.30 2.83
CA PHE A 13 4.10 -11.04 3.48
C PHE A 13 5.11 -12.18 3.25
N GLU A 14 4.67 -13.43 3.35
CA GLU A 14 5.53 -14.58 3.06
C GLU A 14 5.87 -14.68 1.57
N ILE A 15 4.94 -14.35 0.67
CA ILE A 15 5.21 -14.29 -0.77
C ILE A 15 6.27 -13.23 -1.08
N LEU A 16 6.18 -12.02 -0.50
CA LEU A 16 7.18 -10.97 -0.68
C LEU A 16 8.59 -11.45 -0.31
N LYS A 17 8.72 -12.15 0.83
CA LYS A 17 10.00 -12.73 1.26
C LYS A 17 10.51 -13.80 0.31
N GLN A 18 9.66 -14.74 -0.09
CA GLN A 18 10.04 -15.87 -0.95
C GLN A 18 10.42 -15.42 -2.36
N LYS A 19 9.75 -14.41 -2.89
CA LYS A 19 9.96 -13.89 -4.25
C LYS A 19 11.02 -12.77 -4.30
N HIS A 20 11.59 -12.38 -3.15
CA HIS A 20 12.53 -11.26 -3.04
C HIS A 20 12.02 -9.97 -3.69
N LEU A 21 10.72 -9.70 -3.57
CA LEU A 21 10.11 -8.49 -4.12
C LEU A 21 10.50 -7.28 -3.29
N ASP A 22 10.93 -6.22 -3.96
CA ASP A 22 11.31 -4.97 -3.30
C ASP A 22 10.06 -4.22 -2.82
N LEU A 23 9.89 -4.16 -1.51
CA LEU A 23 8.80 -3.46 -0.84
C LEU A 23 8.70 -1.99 -1.27
N ALA A 24 9.84 -1.31 -1.46
CA ALA A 24 9.86 0.09 -1.87
C ALA A 24 9.33 0.29 -3.30
N LEU A 25 9.60 -0.67 -4.19
CA LEU A 25 9.08 -0.66 -5.56
C LEU A 25 7.56 -0.84 -5.58
N VAL A 26 7.05 -1.85 -4.86
CA VAL A 26 5.60 -2.14 -4.80
C VAL A 26 4.83 -0.92 -4.26
N ILE A 27 5.40 -0.20 -3.29
CA ILE A 27 4.78 1.01 -2.75
C ILE A 27 4.76 2.16 -3.74
N LYS A 28 5.84 2.36 -4.48
CA LYS A 28 5.85 3.39 -5.53
C LYS A 28 4.79 3.08 -6.58
N MET A 29 4.62 1.81 -6.95
CA MET A 29 3.55 1.38 -7.84
C MET A 29 2.17 1.66 -7.21
N ALA A 30 1.95 1.26 -5.96
CA ALA A 30 0.71 1.52 -5.24
C ALA A 30 0.31 3.01 -5.22
N ILE A 31 1.25 3.90 -4.87
CA ILE A 31 1.01 5.35 -4.81
C ILE A 31 0.77 5.93 -6.21
N LEU A 32 1.47 5.41 -7.22
CA LEU A 32 1.26 5.81 -8.61
C LEU A 32 -0.13 5.38 -9.10
N SER A 33 -0.54 4.14 -8.83
CA SER A 33 -1.87 3.62 -9.20
C SER A 33 -2.99 4.41 -8.50
N LEU A 34 -2.82 4.75 -7.22
CA LEU A 34 -3.76 5.65 -6.51
C LEU A 34 -3.94 6.99 -7.23
N LYS A 35 -2.85 7.55 -7.75
CA LYS A 35 -2.85 8.84 -8.46
C LYS A 35 -3.47 8.75 -9.86
N VAL A 36 -3.22 7.66 -10.58
CA VAL A 36 -3.59 7.53 -12.01
C VAL A 36 -4.98 6.94 -12.18
N GLU A 37 -5.32 5.90 -11.42
CA GLU A 37 -6.49 5.07 -11.66
C GLU A 37 -7.67 5.41 -10.75
N GLY A 38 -7.45 6.26 -9.73
CA GLY A 38 -8.51 6.64 -8.80
C GLY A 38 -9.03 5.46 -7.98
N LEU A 39 -8.18 4.44 -7.74
CA LEU A 39 -8.47 3.22 -6.98
C LEU A 39 -9.39 3.48 -5.78
N GLU A 40 -10.63 2.96 -5.83
CA GLU A 40 -11.59 3.07 -4.75
C GLU A 40 -11.29 2.01 -3.69
N PRO A 41 -10.95 2.39 -2.44
CA PRO A 41 -10.53 1.45 -1.40
C PRO A 41 -11.58 0.41 -0.99
N GLY A 42 -12.80 0.47 -1.53
CA GLY A 42 -13.85 -0.53 -1.35
C GLY A 42 -14.09 -0.92 0.12
N ASN A 43 -14.61 -2.12 0.34
CA ASN A 43 -14.66 -2.74 1.66
C ASN A 43 -13.34 -3.47 1.94
N PHE A 44 -12.22 -2.76 2.00
CA PHE A 44 -10.96 -3.36 2.43
C PHE A 44 -11.06 -3.80 3.89
N GLU A 45 -11.44 -5.06 4.10
CA GLU A 45 -11.46 -5.70 5.40
C GLU A 45 -10.06 -6.21 5.73
N LYS A 46 -9.43 -5.59 6.72
CA LYS A 46 -8.21 -6.14 7.32
C LYS A 46 -8.56 -7.52 7.90
N ARG A 47 -8.02 -8.58 7.30
CA ARG A 47 -8.10 -9.93 7.86
C ARG A 47 -7.38 -9.97 9.22
N GLU A 48 -7.79 -10.88 10.11
CA GLU A 48 -7.25 -10.94 11.47
C GLU A 48 -5.73 -11.22 11.51
N SER A 49 -5.19 -11.91 10.51
CA SER A 49 -3.75 -12.21 10.40
C SER A 49 -3.04 -11.27 9.43
N GLY A 50 -2.10 -10.47 9.93
CA GLY A 50 -1.22 -9.67 9.09
C GLY A 50 -0.03 -9.07 9.85
N HIS A 51 0.90 -8.48 9.09
CA HIS A 51 2.13 -7.87 9.57
C HIS A 51 2.07 -6.35 9.40
N TYR A 52 2.60 -5.65 10.39
CA TYR A 52 2.77 -4.20 10.32
C TYR A 52 4.22 -3.87 10.01
N GLU A 53 4.44 -3.21 8.88
CA GLU A 53 5.76 -2.71 8.47
C GLU A 53 5.81 -1.19 8.66
N ARG A 54 6.83 -0.74 9.39
CA ARG A 54 7.10 0.69 9.55
C ARG A 54 8.03 1.12 8.44
N MET A 55 7.68 2.22 7.79
CA MET A 55 8.51 2.71 6.72
C MET A 55 8.39 4.20 6.52
N GLU A 56 9.23 4.69 5.64
CA GLU A 56 9.37 6.10 5.39
C GLU A 56 9.10 6.42 3.93
N LEU A 57 8.16 7.33 3.71
CA LEU A 57 7.84 7.86 2.40
C LEU A 57 8.67 9.11 2.10
N SER A 58 8.87 9.35 0.81
CA SER A 58 9.36 10.64 0.34
C SER A 58 8.35 11.74 0.68
N ARG A 59 8.79 12.99 0.72
CA ARG A 59 7.89 14.13 0.95
C ARG A 59 6.75 14.14 -0.08
N TYR A 60 7.09 13.90 -1.35
CA TYR A 60 6.14 13.92 -2.46
C TYR A 60 5.09 12.83 -2.31
N ASP A 61 5.52 11.60 -2.06
CA ASP A 61 4.63 10.44 -1.93
C ASP A 61 3.71 10.58 -0.71
N PHE A 62 4.25 11.05 0.42
CA PHE A 62 3.48 11.28 1.63
C PHE A 62 2.36 12.31 1.43
N PHE A 63 2.67 13.46 0.83
CA PHE A 63 1.65 14.48 0.58
C PHE A 63 0.66 14.06 -0.50
N THR A 64 1.10 13.31 -1.50
CA THR A 64 0.20 12.72 -2.52
C THR A 64 -0.80 11.78 -1.87
N LEU A 65 -0.31 10.82 -1.08
CA LEU A 65 -1.15 9.87 -0.35
C LEU A 65 -2.11 10.59 0.60
N THR A 66 -1.63 11.61 1.33
CA THR A 66 -2.45 12.40 2.26
C THR A 66 -3.55 13.17 1.54
N LEU A 67 -3.27 13.72 0.35
CA LEU A 67 -4.28 14.42 -0.44
C LEU A 67 -5.39 13.46 -0.88
N ILE A 68 -5.03 12.32 -1.49
CA ILE A 68 -5.97 11.31 -1.95
C ILE A 68 -6.77 10.71 -0.79
N SER A 69 -6.11 10.46 0.34
CA SER A 69 -6.73 10.00 1.59
C SER A 69 -7.84 10.95 2.07
N ARG A 70 -7.60 12.26 1.99
CA ARG A 70 -8.61 13.27 2.36
C ARG A 70 -9.77 13.32 1.37
N GLU A 71 -9.49 13.22 0.07
CA GLU A 71 -10.51 13.20 -0.97
C GLU A 71 -11.44 11.98 -0.86
N LYS A 72 -10.89 10.84 -0.44
CA LYS A 72 -11.62 9.58 -0.27
C LYS A 72 -12.16 9.34 1.14
N GLU A 73 -11.86 10.24 2.08
CA GLU A 73 -12.23 10.09 3.50
C GLU A 73 -11.74 8.77 4.16
N VAL A 74 -10.56 8.28 3.75
CA VAL A 74 -9.95 7.04 4.25
C VAL A 74 -8.60 7.33 4.91
N ASP A 75 -8.29 6.67 6.03
CA ASP A 75 -6.98 6.78 6.69
C ASP A 75 -5.82 6.48 5.72
N PRO A 76 -4.74 7.29 5.68
CA PRO A 76 -3.67 7.13 4.70
C PRO A 76 -2.92 5.80 4.83
N ASN A 77 -2.80 5.24 6.04
CA ASN A 77 -2.18 3.93 6.24
C ASN A 77 -3.07 2.82 5.66
N VAL A 78 -4.38 2.92 5.88
CA VAL A 78 -5.37 1.98 5.31
C VAL A 78 -5.37 2.06 3.79
N LEU A 79 -5.42 3.28 3.24
CA LEU A 79 -5.41 3.52 1.80
C LEU A 79 -4.14 2.96 1.16
N LEU A 80 -2.98 3.19 1.77
CA LEU A 80 -1.71 2.64 1.29
C LEU A 80 -1.67 1.12 1.39
N SER A 81 -2.18 0.53 2.47
CA SER A 81 -2.23 -0.93 2.65
C SER A 81 -3.11 -1.60 1.59
N TYR A 82 -4.25 -0.98 1.27
CA TYR A 82 -5.11 -1.42 0.18
C TYR A 82 -4.39 -1.34 -1.17
N ALA A 83 -3.87 -0.17 -1.53
CA ALA A 83 -3.20 0.02 -2.81
C ALA A 83 -1.94 -0.86 -2.96
N PHE A 84 -1.22 -1.08 -1.87
CA PHE A 84 -0.09 -2.00 -1.82
C PHE A 84 -0.50 -3.43 -2.12
N THR A 85 -1.60 -3.88 -1.52
CA THR A 85 -2.17 -5.21 -1.73
C THR A 85 -2.53 -5.40 -3.21
N GLU A 86 -3.26 -4.43 -3.80
CA GLU A 86 -3.64 -4.48 -5.21
C GLU A 86 -2.42 -4.49 -6.13
N ALA A 87 -1.46 -3.60 -5.91
CA ALA A 87 -0.24 -3.54 -6.72
C ALA A 87 0.58 -4.85 -6.62
N LEU A 88 0.68 -5.43 -5.43
CA LEU A 88 1.37 -6.71 -5.24
C LEU A 88 0.64 -7.85 -5.96
N LEU A 89 -0.67 -7.92 -5.86
CA LEU A 89 -1.47 -8.94 -6.56
C LEU A 89 -1.35 -8.79 -8.07
N GLU A 90 -1.30 -7.56 -8.59
CA GLU A 90 -1.06 -7.29 -10.00
C GLU A 90 0.32 -7.79 -10.45
N ILE A 91 1.37 -7.50 -9.68
CA ILE A 91 2.73 -8.00 -9.94
C ILE A 91 2.76 -9.54 -9.95
N LEU A 92 2.04 -10.19 -9.04
CA LEU A 92 1.99 -11.66 -8.94
C LEU A 92 1.17 -12.33 -10.05
N ARG A 93 0.32 -11.58 -10.76
CA ARG A 93 -0.44 -12.07 -11.92
C ARG A 93 0.40 -12.07 -13.21
N LEU A 94 1.52 -11.35 -13.23
CA LEU A 94 2.49 -11.29 -14.33
C LEU A 94 3.51 -12.43 -14.24
#